data_AF-A0A2N5XQM3-F1
#
_entry.id   AF-A0A2N5XQM3-F1
#
_cell.length_a   1.000
_cell.length_b   1.000
_cell.length_c   1.000
_cell.angle_alpha   90.00
_cell.angle_beta   90.00
_cell.angle_gamma   90.00
#
_symmetry.space_group_name_H-M   'P 1'
#
loop_
_entity.id
_entity.type
_entity.pdbx_description
1 polymer ?
#
loop_
_entity_poly.entity_id
_entity_poly.type
_entity_poly.pdbx_seq_one_letter_code
_entity_poly.pdbx_strand_id
1 'polypeptide(L)'
;MSEKMVPIFDGHNDTLLRLEMASRANKPISFLRGDSSLHIDLPKAEQGHFAGGLFAMFVPPNQKPGEAMNFADMTQPLEQGYALDMTVAMMAQAFRLARASKSRVQICRSSIEVKMAMEDGAVALMLHIEGAEAIDADFNALEVLYAAGLRSLGPVWSRSNIFGHGVPFDFPGSPDSGPGLTDLGKELVRQCNSLGILIDLSHMNEQGFWDVHEISNRPLVASHSNVHTLCQTRRNLTDQQLDAISESDGLVGLNYAVGFLRSDGDKHNNDVALDLMVDHIAYLLEKLGEDGVALGSDFDGATVPAAIGSVAGNQALMEHMRTRGFGESLIEKIAYKNWIGMLEKTGI
;
A
#
# COMPACT_ATOMS: atom_id res chain seq x y z
N MET A 1 21.48 7.10 -25.87
CA MET A 1 22.03 6.68 -24.56
C MET A 1 20.88 5.94 -23.89
N SER A 2 21.04 4.71 -23.40
CA SER A 2 19.94 4.09 -22.66
C SER A 2 19.68 4.94 -21.41
N GLU A 3 18.47 5.46 -21.25
CA GLU A 3 18.11 6.26 -20.09
C GLU A 3 18.32 5.47 -18.80
N LYS A 4 18.73 6.18 -17.75
CA LYS A 4 19.03 5.61 -16.44
C LYS A 4 17.73 5.07 -15.85
N MET A 5 17.64 3.77 -15.68
CA MET A 5 16.53 3.14 -14.95
C MET A 5 16.58 3.57 -13.48
N VAL A 6 15.40 3.86 -12.92
CA VAL A 6 15.26 4.41 -11.57
C VAL A 6 14.79 3.30 -10.63
N PRO A 7 15.47 3.05 -9.49
CA PRO A 7 14.97 2.13 -8.47
C PRO A 7 13.60 2.58 -7.93
N ILE A 8 12.72 1.63 -7.66
CA ILE A 8 11.37 1.92 -7.15
C ILE A 8 11.16 1.27 -5.78
N PHE A 9 10.76 2.08 -4.81
CA PHE A 9 10.21 1.61 -3.55
C PHE A 9 8.71 1.92 -3.53
N ASP A 10 7.89 0.88 -3.40
CA ASP A 10 6.46 0.95 -3.59
C ASP A 10 5.67 0.96 -2.27
N GLY A 11 4.66 1.82 -2.19
CA GLY A 11 3.89 2.05 -0.99
C GLY A 11 2.93 0.93 -0.62
N HIS A 12 2.51 0.07 -1.56
CA HIS A 12 1.52 -0.97 -1.29
C HIS A 12 1.46 -2.04 -2.37
N ASN A 13 1.49 -3.32 -1.98
CA ASN A 13 1.15 -4.46 -2.85
C ASN A 13 0.61 -5.65 -2.06
N ASP A 14 -0.16 -6.51 -2.75
CA ASP A 14 -0.83 -7.70 -2.20
C ASP A 14 -0.15 -9.02 -2.58
N THR A 15 1.13 -8.99 -2.93
CA THR A 15 1.82 -10.20 -3.39
C THR A 15 1.82 -11.31 -2.34
N LEU A 16 1.89 -10.98 -1.04
CA LEU A 16 1.82 -11.99 0.04
C LEU A 16 0.46 -12.70 0.09
N LEU A 17 -0.64 -11.97 -0.14
CA LEU A 17 -1.98 -12.56 -0.25
C LEU A 17 -2.04 -13.54 -1.40
N ARG A 18 -1.53 -13.15 -2.59
CA ARG A 18 -1.54 -14.02 -3.78
C ARG A 18 -0.78 -15.32 -3.54
N LEU A 19 0.39 -15.24 -2.92
CA LEU A 19 1.20 -16.40 -2.57
C LEU A 19 0.48 -17.31 -1.56
N GLU A 20 -0.15 -16.74 -0.55
CA GLU A 20 -0.86 -17.50 0.48
C GLU A 20 -2.13 -18.18 -0.07
N MET A 21 -2.94 -17.45 -0.84
CA MET A 21 -4.14 -18.00 -1.50
C MET A 21 -3.79 -19.14 -2.46
N ALA A 22 -2.72 -18.97 -3.24
CA ALA A 22 -2.24 -20.02 -4.13
C ALA A 22 -1.76 -21.26 -3.35
N SER A 23 -1.03 -21.06 -2.25
CA SER A 23 -0.61 -22.13 -1.33
C SER A 23 -1.82 -22.90 -0.76
N ARG A 24 -2.82 -22.20 -0.22
CA ARG A 24 -4.05 -22.81 0.33
C ARG A 24 -4.88 -23.54 -0.73
N ALA A 25 -4.87 -23.05 -1.96
CA ALA A 25 -5.55 -23.68 -3.09
C ALA A 25 -4.75 -24.83 -3.74
N ASN A 26 -3.56 -25.17 -3.22
CA ASN A 26 -2.60 -26.09 -3.85
C ASN A 26 -2.30 -25.73 -5.33
N LYS A 27 -2.27 -24.44 -5.65
CA LYS A 27 -1.91 -23.89 -6.95
C LYS A 27 -0.47 -23.40 -6.89
N PRO A 28 0.52 -24.12 -7.44
CA PRO A 28 1.91 -23.73 -7.31
C PRO A 28 2.22 -22.52 -8.20
N ILE A 29 2.35 -21.34 -7.60
CA ILE A 29 2.94 -20.15 -8.23
C ILE A 29 4.33 -19.88 -7.61
N SER A 30 5.18 -19.15 -8.31
CA SER A 30 6.57 -18.95 -7.87
C SER A 30 7.03 -17.49 -7.99
N PHE A 31 7.13 -16.79 -6.86
CA PHE A 31 7.75 -15.46 -6.83
C PHE A 31 9.21 -15.51 -7.34
N LEU A 32 10.02 -16.47 -6.89
CA LEU A 32 11.44 -16.51 -7.24
C LEU A 32 11.72 -16.90 -8.71
N ARG A 33 10.83 -17.67 -9.34
CA ARG A 33 11.01 -18.13 -10.74
C ARG A 33 10.15 -17.37 -11.74
N GLY A 34 9.26 -16.50 -11.25
CA GLY A 34 8.27 -15.82 -12.07
C GLY A 34 6.97 -16.60 -12.19
N ASP A 35 5.87 -15.85 -12.30
CA ASP A 35 4.55 -16.39 -12.61
C ASP A 35 3.73 -15.33 -13.35
N SER A 36 3.11 -15.68 -14.49
CA SER A 36 2.35 -14.71 -15.29
C SER A 36 1.14 -14.12 -14.56
N SER A 37 0.63 -14.79 -13.53
CA SER A 37 -0.53 -14.33 -12.76
C SER A 37 -0.21 -13.25 -11.72
N LEU A 38 1.07 -13.03 -11.41
CA LEU A 38 1.52 -12.03 -10.44
C LEU A 38 1.90 -10.71 -11.11
N HIS A 39 1.59 -9.59 -10.47
CA HIS A 39 2.16 -8.29 -10.83
C HIS A 39 3.59 -8.13 -10.29
N ILE A 40 3.93 -8.81 -9.18
CA ILE A 40 5.29 -8.81 -8.65
C ILE A 40 5.84 -10.23 -8.54
N ASP A 41 6.97 -10.46 -9.21
CA ASP A 41 7.83 -11.61 -9.01
C ASP A 41 9.29 -11.18 -9.21
N LEU A 42 10.24 -12.03 -8.83
CA LEU A 42 11.66 -11.67 -8.85
C LEU A 42 12.16 -11.33 -10.28
N PRO A 43 11.85 -12.10 -11.34
CA PRO A 43 12.23 -11.72 -12.70
C PRO A 43 11.65 -10.36 -13.15
N LYS A 44 10.37 -10.09 -12.87
CA LYS A 44 9.77 -8.79 -13.21
C LYS A 44 10.36 -7.66 -12.37
N ALA A 45 10.66 -7.91 -11.10
CA ALA A 45 11.28 -6.93 -10.21
C ALA A 45 12.67 -6.53 -10.72
N GLU A 46 13.48 -7.50 -11.17
CA GLU A 46 14.77 -7.23 -11.82
C GLU A 46 14.60 -6.41 -13.10
N GLN A 47 13.66 -6.79 -13.97
CA GLN A 47 13.38 -6.09 -15.23
C GLN A 47 12.91 -4.65 -14.99
N GLY A 48 12.07 -4.43 -13.98
CA GLY A 48 11.44 -3.15 -13.67
C GLY A 48 12.22 -2.24 -12.72
N HIS A 49 13.37 -2.70 -12.21
CA HIS A 49 14.12 -2.03 -11.13
C HIS A 49 13.27 -1.81 -9.86
N PHE A 50 12.40 -2.77 -9.55
CA PHE A 50 11.64 -2.78 -8.31
C PHE A 50 12.58 -3.14 -7.15
N ALA A 51 12.85 -2.16 -6.30
CA ALA A 51 13.82 -2.25 -5.23
C ALA A 51 13.18 -2.69 -3.91
N GLY A 52 11.85 -2.56 -3.77
CA GLY A 52 11.14 -3.00 -2.57
C GLY A 52 9.81 -2.31 -2.39
N GLY A 53 9.20 -2.52 -1.23
CA GLY A 53 7.97 -1.84 -0.87
C GLY A 53 7.35 -2.33 0.42
N LEU A 54 6.15 -1.82 0.71
CA LEU A 54 5.29 -2.36 1.75
C LEU A 54 4.50 -3.54 1.17
N PHE A 55 4.69 -4.72 1.75
CA PHE A 55 3.99 -5.94 1.36
C PHE A 55 2.85 -6.19 2.34
N ALA A 56 1.63 -5.99 1.84
CA ALA A 56 0.41 -6.04 2.62
C ALA A 56 0.07 -7.47 3.05
N MET A 57 -0.37 -7.57 4.30
CA MET A 57 -1.00 -8.75 4.87
C MET A 57 -2.50 -8.48 5.02
N PHE A 58 -3.19 -8.34 3.89
CA PHE A 58 -4.64 -8.18 3.82
C PHE A 58 -5.38 -9.51 4.07
N VAL A 59 -6.42 -9.47 4.90
CA VAL A 59 -7.24 -10.65 5.20
C VAL A 59 -8.54 -10.62 4.36
N PRO A 60 -8.71 -11.53 3.39
CA PRO A 60 -9.94 -11.65 2.63
C PRO A 60 -11.05 -12.28 3.48
N PRO A 61 -12.32 -12.19 3.07
CA PRO A 61 -13.40 -12.93 3.71
C PRO A 61 -13.13 -14.43 3.78
N ASN A 62 -13.60 -15.05 4.86
CA ASN A 62 -13.56 -16.50 5.01
C ASN A 62 -14.57 -17.16 4.06
N GLN A 63 -14.12 -17.45 2.84
CA GLN A 63 -14.92 -18.10 1.82
C GLN A 63 -14.81 -19.61 1.91
N LYS A 64 -15.94 -20.31 1.70
CA LYS A 64 -15.88 -21.76 1.54
C LYS A 64 -15.27 -22.10 0.17
N PRO A 65 -14.50 -23.19 0.06
CA PRO A 65 -13.98 -23.65 -1.22
C PRO A 65 -15.09 -23.81 -2.26
N GLY A 66 -14.96 -23.10 -3.40
CA GLY A 66 -15.90 -23.17 -4.51
C GLY A 66 -16.98 -22.09 -4.56
N GLU A 67 -17.06 -21.21 -3.55
CA GLU A 67 -17.93 -20.03 -3.60
C GLU A 67 -17.26 -18.91 -4.41
N ALA A 68 -18.03 -18.25 -5.29
CA ALA A 68 -17.56 -17.07 -5.98
C ALA A 68 -17.52 -15.90 -4.99
N MET A 69 -16.41 -15.16 -4.97
CA MET A 69 -16.27 -13.97 -4.14
C MET A 69 -17.31 -12.93 -4.53
N ASN A 70 -18.27 -12.66 -3.63
CA ASN A 70 -19.17 -11.54 -3.77
C ASN A 70 -18.54 -10.30 -3.13
N PHE A 71 -18.65 -9.18 -3.81
CA PHE A 71 -18.18 -7.89 -3.32
C PHE A 71 -18.84 -7.50 -1.98
N ALA A 72 -20.10 -7.92 -1.75
CA ALA A 72 -20.79 -7.71 -0.48
C ALA A 72 -20.10 -8.41 0.70
N ASP A 73 -19.55 -9.61 0.48
CA ASP A 73 -18.89 -10.41 1.53
C ASP A 73 -17.58 -9.78 1.95
N MET A 74 -16.94 -9.04 1.04
CA MET A 74 -15.71 -8.33 1.35
C MET A 74 -15.90 -7.36 2.52
N THR A 75 -17.03 -6.67 2.58
CA THR A 75 -17.30 -5.65 3.59
C THR A 75 -17.73 -6.20 4.97
N GLN A 76 -17.90 -7.52 5.11
CA GLN A 76 -18.40 -8.14 6.35
C GLN A 76 -17.30 -8.31 7.40
N PRO A 77 -17.53 -7.92 8.67
CA PRO A 77 -16.56 -8.07 9.76
C PRO A 77 -15.96 -9.48 9.83
N LEU A 78 -14.68 -9.57 10.19
CA LEU A 78 -13.98 -10.84 10.35
C LEU A 78 -13.79 -11.20 11.82
N GLU A 79 -13.85 -12.50 12.09
CA GLU A 79 -13.43 -13.06 13.38
C GLU A 79 -11.93 -12.88 13.57
N GLN A 80 -11.51 -12.31 14.71
CA GLN A 80 -10.11 -11.98 14.99
C GLN A 80 -9.20 -13.21 14.90
N GLY A 81 -9.64 -14.37 15.39
CA GLY A 81 -8.83 -15.59 15.34
C GLY A 81 -8.55 -16.09 13.92
N TYR A 82 -9.50 -15.90 13.00
CA TYR A 82 -9.30 -16.18 11.58
C TYR A 82 -8.36 -15.16 10.94
N ALA A 83 -8.55 -13.88 11.24
CA ALA A 83 -7.68 -12.82 10.74
C ALA A 83 -6.23 -13.01 11.20
N LEU A 84 -6.01 -13.35 12.46
CA LEU A 84 -4.69 -13.64 12.99
C LEU A 84 -4.03 -14.85 12.32
N ASP A 85 -4.76 -15.96 12.09
CA ASP A 85 -4.24 -17.12 11.35
C ASP A 85 -3.76 -16.72 9.94
N MET A 86 -4.57 -15.95 9.22
CA MET A 86 -4.25 -15.48 7.87
C MET A 86 -3.04 -14.53 7.86
N THR A 87 -2.99 -13.55 8.76
CA THR A 87 -1.87 -12.61 8.90
C THR A 87 -0.57 -13.34 9.23
N VAL A 88 -0.60 -14.27 10.19
CA VAL A 88 0.58 -15.09 10.54
C VAL A 88 1.01 -15.98 9.37
N ALA A 89 0.06 -16.53 8.60
CA ALA A 89 0.37 -17.35 7.43
C ALA A 89 1.09 -16.52 6.34
N MET A 90 0.61 -15.32 6.02
CA MET A 90 1.27 -14.41 5.07
C MET A 90 2.64 -13.95 5.56
N MET A 91 2.79 -13.63 6.85
CA MET A 91 4.09 -13.32 7.44
C MET A 91 5.05 -14.51 7.32
N ALA A 92 4.57 -15.74 7.55
CA ALA A 92 5.36 -16.94 7.36
C ALA A 92 5.75 -17.16 5.89
N GLN A 93 4.91 -16.78 4.92
CA GLN A 93 5.29 -16.77 3.50
C GLN A 93 6.45 -15.82 3.24
N ALA A 94 6.39 -14.58 3.75
CA ALA A 94 7.48 -13.62 3.63
C ALA A 94 8.79 -14.18 4.20
N PHE A 95 8.74 -14.82 5.37
CA PHE A 95 9.91 -15.42 6.02
C PHE A 95 10.48 -16.60 5.22
N ARG A 96 9.62 -17.45 4.65
CA ARG A 96 10.05 -18.56 3.78
C ARG A 96 10.67 -18.03 2.49
N LEU A 97 10.07 -17.00 1.91
CA LEU A 97 10.55 -16.36 0.69
C LEU A 97 11.96 -15.78 0.89
N ALA A 98 12.16 -14.98 1.93
CA ALA A 98 13.46 -14.40 2.25
C ALA A 98 14.54 -15.48 2.41
N ARG A 99 14.25 -16.55 3.18
CA ARG A 99 15.18 -17.69 3.33
C ARG A 99 15.48 -18.41 2.02
N ALA A 100 14.49 -18.63 1.18
CA ALA A 100 14.65 -19.34 -0.09
C ALA A 100 15.34 -18.50 -1.17
N SER A 101 15.28 -17.16 -1.06
CA SER A 101 15.76 -16.22 -2.07
C SER A 101 17.28 -16.14 -2.21
N LYS A 102 18.05 -16.70 -1.27
CA LYS A 102 19.52 -16.51 -1.18
C LYS A 102 19.92 -15.03 -1.17
N SER A 103 19.30 -14.26 -0.26
CA SER A 103 19.48 -12.81 -0.08
C SER A 103 18.95 -11.91 -1.20
N ARG A 104 18.26 -12.45 -2.22
CA ARG A 104 17.60 -11.65 -3.26
C ARG A 104 16.30 -10.97 -2.78
N VAL A 105 15.75 -11.41 -1.64
CA VAL A 105 14.65 -10.77 -0.92
C VAL A 105 15.06 -10.64 0.53
N GLN A 106 14.98 -9.43 1.07
CA GLN A 106 15.39 -9.13 2.45
C GLN A 106 14.23 -8.48 3.20
N ILE A 107 13.94 -9.00 4.39
CA ILE A 107 12.89 -8.42 5.24
C ILE A 107 13.50 -7.27 6.01
N CYS A 108 12.95 -6.09 5.78
CA CYS A 108 13.47 -4.84 6.33
C CYS A 108 12.58 -4.35 7.46
N ARG A 109 13.21 -3.99 8.57
CA ARG A 109 12.60 -3.42 9.78
C ARG A 109 12.99 -1.96 10.01
N SER A 110 13.84 -1.42 9.13
CA SER A 110 14.25 -0.02 9.17
C SER A 110 14.59 0.54 7.81
N SER A 111 14.58 1.87 7.70
CA SER A 111 15.11 2.63 6.57
C SER A 111 16.56 2.26 6.22
N ILE A 112 17.40 1.98 7.22
CA ILE A 112 18.79 1.52 7.01
C ILE A 112 18.81 0.15 6.33
N GLU A 113 18.02 -0.81 6.81
CA GLU A 113 17.91 -2.14 6.20
C GLU A 113 17.34 -2.05 4.78
N VAL A 114 16.37 -1.17 4.53
CA VAL A 114 15.86 -0.89 3.17
C VAL A 114 17.00 -0.42 2.27
N LYS A 115 17.76 0.60 2.68
CA LYS A 115 18.89 1.12 1.89
C LYS A 115 19.93 0.04 1.59
N MET A 116 20.29 -0.77 2.58
CA MET A 116 21.24 -1.89 2.41
C MET A 116 20.72 -2.93 1.41
N ALA A 117 19.45 -3.33 1.52
CA ALA A 117 18.85 -4.28 0.59
C ALA A 117 18.85 -3.73 -0.85
N MET A 118 18.55 -2.44 -1.03
CA MET A 118 18.58 -1.78 -2.33
C MET A 118 20.00 -1.71 -2.91
N GLU A 119 21.01 -1.40 -2.09
CA GLU A 119 22.43 -1.40 -2.49
C GLU A 119 22.92 -2.80 -2.90
N ASP A 120 22.43 -3.85 -2.23
CA ASP A 120 22.71 -5.26 -2.55
C ASP A 120 21.95 -5.76 -3.80
N GLY A 121 21.08 -4.95 -4.39
CA GLY A 121 20.21 -5.37 -5.51
C GLY A 121 19.18 -6.42 -5.10
N ALA A 122 18.79 -6.42 -3.83
CA ALA A 122 17.73 -7.26 -3.26
C ALA A 122 16.41 -6.49 -3.20
N VAL A 123 15.30 -7.23 -3.20
CA VAL A 123 13.97 -6.66 -2.93
C VAL A 123 13.82 -6.44 -1.42
N ALA A 124 13.70 -5.17 -1.02
CA ALA A 124 13.39 -4.77 0.35
C ALA A 124 11.89 -5.00 0.65
N LEU A 125 11.60 -6.01 1.46
CA LEU A 125 10.24 -6.38 1.87
C LEU A 125 9.97 -5.83 3.26
N MET A 126 9.10 -4.83 3.37
CA MET A 126 8.62 -4.33 4.66
C MET A 126 7.21 -4.85 4.93
N LEU A 127 6.99 -5.37 6.13
CA LEU A 127 5.70 -5.97 6.51
C LEU A 127 4.69 -4.87 6.86
N HIS A 128 3.55 -4.90 6.17
CA HIS A 128 2.42 -3.99 6.35
C HIS A 128 1.14 -4.78 6.64
N ILE A 129 0.30 -4.30 7.55
CA ILE A 129 -1.05 -4.81 7.77
C ILE A 129 -2.05 -3.85 7.13
N GLU A 130 -2.91 -4.37 6.26
CA GLU A 130 -4.02 -3.63 5.64
C GLU A 130 -5.33 -4.11 6.28
N GLY A 131 -5.82 -3.34 7.26
CA GLY A 131 -6.93 -3.75 8.12
C GLY A 131 -6.45 -4.50 9.37
N ALA A 132 -6.69 -3.91 10.54
CA ALA A 132 -6.20 -4.42 11.82
C ALA A 132 -7.04 -5.55 12.43
N GLU A 133 -7.79 -6.33 11.66
CA GLU A 133 -8.65 -7.40 12.15
C GLU A 133 -7.90 -8.49 12.94
N ALA A 134 -6.60 -8.67 12.69
CA ALA A 134 -5.75 -9.59 13.45
C ALA A 134 -5.37 -9.08 14.86
N ILE A 135 -5.55 -7.78 15.14
CA ILE A 135 -5.19 -7.16 16.40
C ILE A 135 -6.35 -7.30 17.40
N ASP A 136 -6.09 -7.94 18.54
CA ASP A 136 -7.05 -8.06 19.63
C ASP A 136 -7.18 -6.76 20.44
N ALA A 137 -8.27 -6.64 21.21
CA ALA A 137 -8.56 -5.44 22.00
C ALA A 137 -7.56 -5.17 23.14
N ASP A 138 -6.79 -6.18 23.53
CA ASP A 138 -5.70 -6.04 24.52
C ASP A 138 -4.34 -5.78 23.84
N PHE A 139 -4.30 -5.62 22.51
CA PHE A 139 -3.11 -5.34 21.70
C PHE A 139 -2.00 -6.40 21.78
N ASN A 140 -2.29 -7.61 22.25
CA ASN A 140 -1.27 -8.66 22.39
C ASN A 140 -0.67 -9.05 21.02
N ALA A 141 -1.52 -9.18 20.01
CA ALA A 141 -1.09 -9.48 18.65
C ALA A 141 -0.25 -8.34 18.06
N LEU A 142 -0.53 -7.07 18.39
CA LEU A 142 0.26 -5.93 17.91
C LEU A 142 1.72 -6.04 18.36
N GLU A 143 1.94 -6.30 19.64
CA GLU A 143 3.28 -6.48 20.25
C GLU A 143 4.04 -7.63 19.59
N VAL A 144 3.40 -8.79 19.44
CA VAL A 144 4.03 -9.98 18.83
C VAL A 144 4.37 -9.74 17.36
N LEU A 145 3.46 -9.13 16.59
CA LEU A 145 3.67 -8.87 15.16
C LEU A 145 4.72 -7.79 14.94
N TYR A 146 4.77 -6.76 15.78
CA TYR A 146 5.84 -5.76 15.78
C TYR A 146 7.21 -6.38 16.04
N ALA A 147 7.32 -7.23 17.06
CA ALA A 147 8.55 -7.95 17.38
C ALA A 147 9.00 -8.88 16.24
N ALA A 148 8.05 -9.48 15.53
CA ALA A 148 8.33 -10.33 14.37
C ALA A 148 8.83 -9.52 13.15
N GLY A 149 8.39 -8.27 13.00
CA GLY A 149 8.91 -7.34 11.98
C GLY A 149 7.89 -6.40 11.34
N LEU A 150 6.65 -6.32 11.84
CA LEU A 150 5.65 -5.35 11.38
C LEU A 150 6.17 -3.91 11.57
N ARG A 151 6.04 -3.06 10.55
CA ARG A 151 6.45 -1.64 10.62
C ARG A 151 5.40 -0.65 10.08
N SER A 152 4.36 -1.14 9.41
CA SER A 152 3.27 -0.31 8.91
C SER A 152 1.92 -0.98 9.14
N LEU A 153 0.89 -0.21 9.46
CA LEU A 153 -0.46 -0.70 9.74
C LEU A 153 -1.52 0.32 9.31
N GLY A 154 -2.44 -0.11 8.46
CA GLY A 154 -3.72 0.54 8.21
C GLY A 154 -4.78 0.03 9.20
N PRO A 155 -5.36 0.88 10.08
CA PRO A 155 -6.32 0.43 11.09
C PRO A 155 -7.54 -0.29 10.51
N VAL A 156 -7.94 0.08 9.29
CA VAL A 156 -9.11 -0.47 8.61
C VAL A 156 -8.77 -0.76 7.15
N TRP A 157 -9.38 -1.82 6.61
CA TRP A 157 -9.62 -1.95 5.19
C TRP A 157 -10.98 -1.31 4.84
N SER A 158 -11.52 -1.48 3.62
CA SER A 158 -12.88 -1.09 3.23
C SER A 158 -13.99 -1.96 3.87
N ARG A 159 -13.90 -2.08 5.19
CA ARG A 159 -14.73 -2.87 6.10
C ARG A 159 -14.61 -2.28 7.49
N SER A 160 -15.67 -2.41 8.29
CA SER A 160 -15.62 -2.01 9.71
C SER A 160 -14.99 -3.11 10.57
N ASN A 161 -14.19 -2.72 11.55
CA ASN A 161 -13.65 -3.61 12.59
C ASN A 161 -13.76 -2.92 13.97
N ILE A 162 -13.14 -3.48 15.00
CA ILE A 162 -13.24 -2.94 16.37
C ILE A 162 -12.57 -1.57 16.55
N PHE A 163 -11.74 -1.13 15.60
CA PHE A 163 -10.96 0.11 15.66
C PHE A 163 -11.62 1.27 14.89
N GLY A 164 -12.42 0.98 13.86
CA GLY A 164 -13.10 2.03 13.10
C GLY A 164 -13.76 1.52 11.82
N HIS A 165 -13.93 2.45 10.87
CA HIS A 165 -14.70 2.23 9.66
C HIS A 165 -13.92 2.67 8.41
N GLY A 166 -13.77 1.76 7.45
CA GLY A 166 -13.30 2.12 6.10
C GLY A 166 -14.42 2.50 5.14
N VAL A 167 -14.04 3.11 4.02
CA VAL A 167 -14.97 3.54 2.98
C VAL A 167 -15.50 2.37 2.16
N PRO A 168 -16.79 2.39 1.75
CA PRO A 168 -17.28 1.47 0.72
C PRO A 168 -16.68 1.82 -0.66
N PHE A 169 -16.73 0.88 -1.60
CA PHE A 169 -16.22 1.07 -2.96
C PHE A 169 -17.30 1.42 -3.99
N ASP A 170 -18.41 2.03 -3.56
CA ASP A 170 -19.38 2.63 -4.49
C ASP A 170 -18.81 3.89 -5.13
N PHE A 171 -19.30 4.21 -6.33
CA PHE A 171 -18.85 5.37 -7.12
C PHE A 171 -20.04 6.05 -7.81
N PRO A 172 -20.08 7.40 -7.89
CA PRO A 172 -19.21 8.34 -7.16
C PRO A 172 -19.64 8.46 -5.69
N GLY A 173 -18.78 9.00 -4.83
CA GLY A 173 -19.12 9.20 -3.42
C GLY A 173 -18.11 10.03 -2.63
N SER A 174 -18.57 10.61 -1.51
CA SER A 174 -17.69 11.28 -0.55
C SER A 174 -16.97 10.25 0.34
N PRO A 175 -15.68 10.48 0.69
CA PRO A 175 -14.98 9.70 1.71
C PRO A 175 -15.63 9.79 3.10
N ASP A 176 -16.46 10.80 3.36
CA ASP A 176 -17.35 10.84 4.53
C ASP A 176 -18.48 9.82 4.38
N SER A 177 -18.23 8.61 4.89
CA SER A 177 -19.11 7.46 4.70
C SER A 177 -19.60 6.83 6.02
N GLY A 178 -19.36 7.46 7.16
CA GLY A 178 -19.75 6.93 8.46
C GLY A 178 -18.96 7.53 9.63
N PRO A 179 -19.11 6.95 10.84
CA PRO A 179 -18.37 7.38 12.02
C PRO A 179 -16.86 7.09 11.91
N GLY A 180 -16.04 7.80 12.70
CA GLY A 180 -14.58 7.67 12.68
C GLY A 180 -14.04 6.52 13.53
N LEU A 181 -12.92 6.75 14.21
CA LEU A 181 -12.31 5.75 15.08
C LEU A 181 -13.16 5.50 16.34
N THR A 182 -13.18 4.26 16.79
CA THR A 182 -13.66 3.92 18.14
C THR A 182 -12.65 4.37 19.19
N ASP A 183 -13.00 4.37 20.48
CA ASP A 183 -12.03 4.63 21.56
C ASP A 183 -10.84 3.68 21.50
N LEU A 184 -11.07 2.43 21.09
CA LEU A 184 -10.03 1.44 20.90
C LEU A 184 -9.15 1.76 19.68
N GLY A 185 -9.73 2.26 18.59
CA GLY A 185 -8.97 2.76 17.43
C GLY A 185 -8.10 3.96 17.75
N LYS A 186 -8.61 4.88 18.57
CA LYS A 186 -7.84 6.01 19.10
C LYS A 186 -6.65 5.53 19.93
N GLU A 187 -6.82 4.46 20.70
CA GLU A 187 -5.72 3.84 21.43
C GLU A 187 -4.74 3.11 20.51
N LEU A 188 -5.21 2.42 19.47
CA LEU A 188 -4.34 1.81 18.45
C LEU A 188 -3.38 2.83 17.82
N VAL A 189 -3.89 4.02 17.48
CA VAL A 189 -3.06 5.14 16.96
C VAL A 189 -1.93 5.49 17.95
N ARG A 190 -2.23 5.60 19.25
CA ARG A 190 -1.23 5.91 20.28
C ARG A 190 -0.20 4.78 20.44
N GLN A 191 -0.64 3.52 20.40
CA GLN A 191 0.24 2.36 20.47
C GLN A 191 1.20 2.31 19.27
N CYS A 192 0.69 2.53 18.05
CA CYS A 192 1.52 2.62 16.84
C CYS A 192 2.56 3.75 16.95
N ASN A 193 2.13 4.93 17.43
CA ASN A 193 3.03 6.05 17.70
C ASN A 193 4.10 5.71 18.74
N SER A 194 3.77 5.00 19.81
CA SER A 194 4.75 4.54 20.80
C SER A 194 5.76 3.54 20.21
N LEU A 195 5.29 2.56 19.43
CA LEU A 195 6.12 1.46 18.92
C LEU A 195 7.01 1.82 17.73
N GLY A 196 6.72 2.89 16.99
CA GLY A 196 7.39 3.10 15.70
C GLY A 196 6.71 2.38 14.54
N ILE A 197 5.38 2.22 14.60
CA ILE A 197 4.60 1.69 13.48
C ILE A 197 4.03 2.88 12.69
N LEU A 198 4.26 2.89 11.38
CA LEU A 198 3.66 3.84 10.46
C LEU A 198 2.16 3.56 10.35
N ILE A 199 1.35 4.61 10.51
CA ILE A 199 -0.11 4.52 10.39
C ILE A 199 -0.47 4.86 8.95
N ASP A 200 -1.18 3.94 8.29
CA ASP A 200 -1.68 4.12 6.93
C ASP A 200 -3.16 4.51 6.95
N LEU A 201 -3.50 5.57 6.23
CA LEU A 201 -4.83 6.17 6.12
C LEU A 201 -5.59 5.70 4.89
N SER A 202 -4.95 4.99 3.97
CA SER A 202 -5.65 4.35 2.86
C SER A 202 -6.75 3.42 3.41
N HIS A 203 -7.91 3.43 2.74
CA HIS A 203 -9.21 2.83 3.12
C HIS A 203 -10.00 3.54 4.21
N MET A 204 -9.38 4.33 5.07
CA MET A 204 -10.08 5.00 6.16
C MET A 204 -11.12 6.00 5.63
N ASN A 205 -12.27 6.08 6.30
CA ASN A 205 -13.25 7.13 5.99
C ASN A 205 -12.78 8.50 6.50
N GLU A 206 -13.46 9.55 6.07
CA GLU A 206 -13.07 10.92 6.38
C GLU A 206 -13.06 11.23 7.88
N GLN A 207 -14.06 10.77 8.63
CA GLN A 207 -14.10 10.98 10.08
C GLN A 207 -12.93 10.30 10.80
N GLY A 208 -12.58 9.06 10.40
CA GLY A 208 -11.43 8.36 10.95
C GLY A 208 -10.12 9.05 10.59
N PHE A 209 -9.99 9.56 9.36
CA PHE A 209 -8.84 10.35 8.94
C PHE A 209 -8.62 11.54 9.88
N TRP A 210 -9.69 12.29 10.18
CA TRP A 210 -9.61 13.45 11.08
C TRP A 210 -9.30 13.05 12.52
N ASP A 211 -9.83 11.93 13.01
CA ASP A 211 -9.43 11.38 14.32
C ASP A 211 -7.92 11.06 14.37
N VAL A 212 -7.35 10.46 13.32
CA VAL A 212 -5.89 10.21 13.26
C VAL A 212 -5.11 11.52 13.21
N HIS A 213 -5.55 12.49 12.40
CA HIS A 213 -4.94 13.81 12.31
C HIS A 213 -4.86 14.51 13.68
N GLU A 214 -5.92 14.42 14.50
CA GLU A 214 -5.96 15.02 15.84
C GLU A 214 -5.08 14.31 16.87
N ILE A 215 -4.90 12.99 16.74
CA ILE A 215 -4.24 12.15 17.75
C ILE A 215 -2.77 11.90 17.42
N SER A 216 -2.44 11.80 16.14
CA SER A 216 -1.11 11.39 15.70
C SER A 216 -0.08 12.48 15.95
N ASN A 217 1.08 12.07 16.48
CA ASN A 217 2.26 12.94 16.59
C ASN A 217 3.31 12.62 15.51
N ARG A 218 2.90 11.91 14.46
CA ARG A 218 3.71 11.51 13.31
C ARG A 218 3.06 11.97 12.00
N PRO A 219 3.86 12.14 10.92
CA PRO A 219 3.33 12.48 9.60
C PRO A 219 2.20 11.56 9.17
N LEU A 220 1.20 12.14 8.50
CA LEU A 220 0.08 11.39 7.94
C LEU A 220 0.50 10.72 6.64
N VAL A 221 0.17 9.44 6.48
CA VAL A 221 0.55 8.67 5.29
C VAL A 221 -0.68 7.98 4.71
N ALA A 222 -0.88 8.13 3.40
CA ALA A 222 -1.80 7.30 2.63
C ALA A 222 -0.96 6.49 1.64
N SER A 223 -0.80 5.20 1.88
CA SER A 223 0.16 4.37 1.15
C SER A 223 -0.24 4.13 -0.31
N HIS A 224 -1.54 4.15 -0.62
CA HIS A 224 -2.11 3.93 -1.95
C HIS A 224 -3.48 4.65 -2.11
N SER A 225 -3.45 5.96 -2.37
CA SER A 225 -4.66 6.77 -2.61
C SER A 225 -4.38 7.87 -3.65
N ASN A 226 -5.42 8.25 -4.41
CA ASN A 226 -5.32 9.29 -5.44
C ASN A 226 -6.13 10.54 -5.07
N VAL A 227 -6.43 11.38 -6.06
CA VAL A 227 -7.04 12.71 -5.89
C VAL A 227 -8.54 12.66 -6.16
N HIS A 228 -9.35 13.06 -5.18
CA HIS A 228 -10.82 12.98 -5.26
C HIS A 228 -11.38 13.95 -6.32
N THR A 229 -10.79 15.14 -6.41
CA THR A 229 -11.13 16.17 -7.41
C THR A 229 -11.03 15.66 -8.86
N LEU A 230 -10.13 14.70 -9.14
CA LEU A 230 -9.96 14.09 -10.47
C LEU A 230 -10.78 12.81 -10.66
N CYS A 231 -10.96 12.01 -9.60
CA CYS A 231 -11.78 10.79 -9.60
C CYS A 231 -12.53 10.68 -8.27
N GLN A 232 -13.86 10.84 -8.31
CA GLN A 232 -14.74 10.96 -7.15
C GLN A 232 -15.10 9.61 -6.50
N THR A 233 -14.11 8.71 -6.41
CA THR A 233 -14.22 7.50 -5.57
C THR A 233 -13.98 7.86 -4.12
N ARG A 234 -14.67 7.20 -3.19
CA ARG A 234 -14.47 7.41 -1.75
C ARG A 234 -13.06 7.05 -1.26
N ARG A 235 -12.32 6.26 -2.05
CA ARG A 235 -10.93 5.87 -1.74
C ARG A 235 -9.91 6.99 -1.97
N ASN A 236 -10.28 8.01 -2.73
CA ASN A 236 -9.40 9.14 -3.04
C ASN A 236 -9.55 10.26 -2.01
N LEU A 237 -8.46 11.01 -1.85
CA LEU A 237 -8.33 12.06 -0.85
C LEU A 237 -8.91 13.38 -1.35
N THR A 238 -9.70 14.03 -0.51
CA THR A 238 -10.21 15.39 -0.77
C THR A 238 -9.08 16.41 -0.63
N ASP A 239 -9.26 17.61 -1.18
CA ASP A 239 -8.28 18.70 -1.06
C ASP A 239 -7.97 19.03 0.41
N GLN A 240 -8.96 18.93 1.31
CA GLN A 240 -8.77 19.17 2.74
C GLN A 240 -7.91 18.09 3.39
N GLN A 241 -8.10 16.82 3.01
CA GLN A 241 -7.24 15.74 3.48
C GLN A 241 -5.81 15.89 2.95
N LEU A 242 -5.65 16.31 1.69
CA LEU A 242 -4.33 16.60 1.11
C LEU A 242 -3.63 17.77 1.83
N ASP A 243 -4.36 18.84 2.17
CA ASP A 243 -3.81 19.96 2.94
C ASP A 243 -3.32 19.48 4.33
N ALA A 244 -4.13 18.69 5.04
CA ALA A 244 -3.74 18.14 6.34
C ALA A 244 -2.53 17.18 6.26
N ILE A 245 -2.44 16.39 5.19
CA ILE A 245 -1.25 15.56 4.94
C ILE A 245 -0.02 16.45 4.72
N SER A 246 -0.14 17.50 3.90
CA SER A 246 0.95 18.46 3.67
C SER A 246 1.40 19.13 4.97
N GLU A 247 0.47 19.62 5.80
CA GLU A 247 0.75 20.27 7.09
C GLU A 247 1.48 19.35 8.08
N SER A 248 1.27 18.04 7.98
CA SER A 248 1.97 17.03 8.78
C SER A 248 3.35 16.61 8.24
N ASP A 249 3.81 17.23 7.14
CA ASP A 249 4.89 16.76 6.27
C ASP A 249 4.71 15.28 5.85
N GLY A 250 3.47 14.91 5.54
CA GLY A 250 3.04 13.56 5.23
C GLY A 250 3.39 13.10 3.81
N LEU A 251 2.88 11.91 3.45
CA LEU A 251 3.17 11.27 2.17
C LEU A 251 1.92 10.62 1.56
N VAL A 252 1.74 10.78 0.25
CA VAL A 252 0.73 10.04 -0.53
C VAL A 252 1.40 9.19 -1.60
N GLY A 253 1.12 7.88 -1.57
CA GLY A 253 1.47 6.96 -2.64
C GLY A 253 0.40 6.90 -3.73
N LEU A 254 0.77 7.17 -4.98
CA LEU A 254 -0.11 7.06 -6.14
C LEU A 254 -0.57 5.60 -6.34
N ASN A 255 -1.88 5.37 -6.26
CA ASN A 255 -2.54 4.11 -6.53
C ASN A 255 -2.77 3.89 -8.02
N TYR A 256 -2.42 2.69 -8.53
CA TYR A 256 -2.57 2.36 -9.95
C TYR A 256 -3.92 1.72 -10.28
N ALA A 257 -4.78 1.45 -9.31
CA ALA A 257 -6.12 0.93 -9.54
C ALA A 257 -6.89 1.83 -10.52
N VAL A 258 -7.29 1.26 -11.66
CA VAL A 258 -7.88 2.03 -12.76
C VAL A 258 -9.17 2.75 -12.35
N GLY A 259 -9.96 2.15 -11.46
CA GLY A 259 -11.16 2.76 -10.89
C GLY A 259 -10.91 3.96 -9.98
N PHE A 260 -9.66 4.21 -9.57
CA PHE A 260 -9.26 5.35 -8.72
C PHE A 260 -8.50 6.43 -9.51
N LEU A 261 -8.14 6.14 -10.76
CA LEU A 261 -7.51 7.08 -11.68
C LEU A 261 -8.55 7.73 -12.60
N ARG A 262 -9.51 6.94 -13.10
CA ARG A 262 -10.46 7.38 -14.12
C ARG A 262 -11.57 8.23 -13.53
N SER A 263 -11.86 9.36 -14.15
CA SER A 263 -12.96 10.23 -13.76
C SER A 263 -14.34 9.57 -13.85
N ASP A 264 -14.47 8.48 -14.62
CA ASP A 264 -15.70 7.67 -14.73
C ASP A 264 -15.79 6.51 -13.71
N GLY A 265 -14.74 6.27 -12.94
CA GLY A 265 -14.68 5.20 -11.93
C GLY A 265 -14.70 3.78 -12.50
N ASP A 266 -14.49 3.59 -13.80
CA ASP A 266 -14.48 2.24 -14.40
C ASP A 266 -13.30 1.42 -13.85
N LYS A 267 -13.62 0.37 -13.10
CA LYS A 267 -12.66 -0.54 -12.45
C LYS A 267 -12.17 -1.68 -13.34
N HIS A 268 -12.69 -1.82 -14.56
CA HIS A 268 -12.43 -2.95 -15.45
C HIS A 268 -11.66 -2.55 -16.70
N ASN A 269 -11.92 -1.37 -17.24
CA ASN A 269 -11.20 -0.90 -18.42
C ASN A 269 -9.77 -0.46 -18.08
N ASN A 270 -8.81 -1.33 -18.39
CA ASN A 270 -7.39 -1.07 -18.15
C ASN A 270 -6.65 -0.37 -19.30
N ASP A 271 -7.37 0.03 -20.36
CA ASP A 271 -6.84 0.95 -21.36
C ASP A 271 -6.86 2.38 -20.79
N VAL A 272 -5.85 2.65 -19.96
CA VAL A 272 -5.65 3.91 -19.26
C VAL A 272 -4.33 4.52 -19.72
N ALA A 273 -4.40 5.75 -20.22
CA ALA A 273 -3.22 6.51 -20.63
C ALA A 273 -2.36 6.88 -19.41
N LEU A 274 -1.03 6.80 -19.56
CA LEU A 274 -0.09 7.21 -18.51
C LEU A 274 -0.22 8.70 -18.14
N ASP A 275 -0.75 9.53 -19.05
CA ASP A 275 -1.06 10.93 -18.76
C ASP A 275 -1.98 11.07 -17.55
N LEU A 276 -2.95 10.18 -17.39
CA LEU A 276 -3.88 10.24 -16.27
C LEU A 276 -3.17 9.99 -14.93
N MET A 277 -2.21 9.05 -14.91
CA MET A 277 -1.38 8.82 -13.74
C MET A 277 -0.52 10.05 -13.42
N VAL A 278 0.10 10.65 -14.44
CA VAL A 278 0.93 11.85 -14.24
C VAL A 278 0.10 13.08 -13.86
N ASP A 279 -1.16 13.18 -14.29
CA ASP A 279 -2.07 14.25 -13.88
C ASP A 279 -2.40 14.15 -12.38
N HIS A 280 -2.63 12.93 -11.87
CA HIS A 280 -2.75 12.71 -10.43
C HIS A 280 -1.46 13.05 -9.67
N ILE A 281 -0.29 12.64 -10.16
CA ILE A 281 1.00 13.00 -9.55
C ILE A 281 1.17 14.53 -9.54
N ALA A 282 0.91 15.21 -10.65
CA ALA A 282 1.06 16.66 -10.76
C ALA A 282 0.15 17.40 -9.77
N TYR A 283 -1.09 16.94 -9.61
CA TYR A 283 -2.02 17.50 -8.63
C TYR A 283 -1.56 17.25 -7.20
N LEU A 284 -1.09 16.04 -6.89
CA LEU A 284 -0.52 15.73 -5.57
C LEU A 284 0.70 16.60 -5.29
N LEU A 285 1.57 16.84 -6.27
CA LEU A 285 2.74 17.73 -6.12
C LEU A 285 2.35 19.18 -5.84
N GLU A 286 1.27 19.68 -6.46
CA GLU A 286 0.75 21.03 -6.18
C GLU A 286 0.30 21.17 -4.73
N LYS A 287 -0.31 20.13 -4.15
CA LYS A 287 -0.84 20.15 -2.78
C LYS A 287 0.21 19.81 -1.72
N LEU A 288 1.07 18.83 -1.99
CA LEU A 288 1.97 18.22 -1.01
C LEU A 288 3.42 18.67 -1.14
N GLY A 289 3.79 19.27 -2.27
CA GLY A 289 5.18 19.55 -2.62
C GLY A 289 5.96 18.30 -3.05
N GLU A 290 7.22 18.50 -3.43
CA GLU A 290 8.05 17.43 -4.03
C GLU A 290 8.39 16.27 -3.10
N ASP A 291 8.34 16.49 -1.78
CA ASP A 291 8.72 15.49 -0.78
C ASP A 291 7.49 14.71 -0.24
N GLY A 292 6.27 15.11 -0.64
CA GLY A 292 5.02 14.53 -0.16
C GLY A 292 4.34 13.55 -1.13
N VAL A 293 4.97 13.21 -2.26
CA VAL A 293 4.40 12.31 -3.28
C VAL A 293 5.30 11.10 -3.51
N ALA A 294 4.72 9.90 -3.56
CA ALA A 294 5.42 8.66 -3.87
C ALA A 294 4.55 7.71 -4.71
N LEU A 295 5.03 6.48 -4.96
CA LEU A 295 4.28 5.42 -5.62
C LEU A 295 3.64 4.48 -4.59
N GLY A 296 2.45 3.95 -4.90
CA GLY A 296 1.66 3.09 -4.02
C GLY A 296 0.78 2.15 -4.84
N SER A 297 1.41 1.24 -5.57
CA SER A 297 0.89 0.66 -6.80
C SER A 297 -0.44 -0.09 -6.67
N ASP A 298 -0.69 -0.77 -5.55
CA ASP A 298 -1.80 -1.73 -5.43
C ASP A 298 -1.63 -2.94 -6.39
N PHE A 299 -0.36 -3.27 -6.70
CA PHE A 299 -0.04 -4.48 -7.45
C PHE A 299 -0.53 -5.73 -6.73
N ASP A 300 -0.97 -6.72 -7.51
CA ASP A 300 -1.64 -7.94 -7.04
C ASP A 300 -2.99 -7.73 -6.29
N GLY A 301 -3.37 -6.49 -5.96
CA GLY A 301 -4.61 -6.11 -5.28
C GLY A 301 -5.67 -5.51 -6.21
N ALA A 302 -5.26 -4.84 -7.28
CA ALA A 302 -6.16 -4.16 -8.21
C ALA A 302 -5.90 -4.47 -9.70
N THR A 303 -6.84 -4.08 -10.55
CA THR A 303 -6.60 -3.95 -11.99
C THR A 303 -5.84 -2.65 -12.24
N VAL A 304 -4.67 -2.76 -12.88
CA VAL A 304 -3.75 -1.65 -13.17
C VAL A 304 -3.73 -1.32 -14.67
N PRO A 305 -3.28 -0.12 -15.10
CA PRO A 305 -3.17 0.24 -16.51
C PRO A 305 -2.38 -0.79 -17.32
N ALA A 306 -2.88 -1.14 -18.50
CA ALA A 306 -2.24 -2.10 -19.40
C ALA A 306 -0.82 -1.67 -19.82
N ALA A 307 -0.57 -0.36 -19.91
CA ALA A 307 0.74 0.20 -20.20
C ALA A 307 1.79 -0.09 -19.11
N ILE A 308 1.35 -0.31 -17.86
CA ILE A 308 2.22 -0.73 -16.76
C ILE A 308 2.23 -2.25 -16.65
N GLY A 309 1.05 -2.86 -16.50
CA GLY A 309 0.83 -4.31 -16.41
C GLY A 309 1.38 -5.00 -15.16
N SER A 310 2.64 -4.74 -14.79
CA SER A 310 3.36 -5.33 -13.66
C SER A 310 4.53 -4.44 -13.26
N VAL A 311 5.29 -4.80 -12.22
CA VAL A 311 6.49 -4.03 -11.84
C VAL A 311 7.51 -3.88 -12.97
N ALA A 312 7.54 -4.82 -13.93
CA ALA A 312 8.41 -4.75 -15.11
C ALA A 312 8.12 -3.53 -16.01
N GLY A 313 6.90 -2.99 -15.97
CA GLY A 313 6.47 -1.83 -16.77
C GLY A 313 6.58 -0.50 -16.05
N ASN A 314 6.98 -0.44 -14.78
CA ASN A 314 7.03 0.82 -14.03
C ASN A 314 7.98 1.86 -14.63
N GLN A 315 9.05 1.43 -15.32
CA GLN A 315 9.96 2.36 -16.01
C GLN A 315 9.24 3.15 -17.11
N ALA A 316 8.13 2.66 -17.66
CA ALA A 316 7.31 3.40 -18.60
C ALA A 316 6.65 4.63 -17.96
N LEU A 317 6.24 4.55 -16.69
CA LEU A 317 5.74 5.72 -15.96
C LEU A 317 6.84 6.75 -15.73
N MET A 318 8.03 6.30 -15.33
CA MET A 318 9.18 7.19 -15.11
C MET A 318 9.54 7.93 -16.40
N GLU A 319 9.55 7.21 -17.52
CA GLU A 319 9.78 7.80 -18.83
C GLU A 319 8.67 8.77 -19.25
N HIS A 320 7.41 8.42 -18.97
CA HIS A 320 6.30 9.32 -19.24
C HIS A 320 6.36 10.60 -18.38
N MET A 321 6.82 10.52 -17.14
CA MET A 321 7.07 11.71 -16.31
C MET A 321 8.16 12.61 -16.92
N ARG A 322 9.23 12.04 -17.48
CA ARG A 322 10.28 12.82 -18.20
C ARG A 322 9.70 13.55 -19.40
N THR A 323 8.88 12.87 -20.20
CA THR A 323 8.26 13.48 -21.39
C THR A 323 7.31 14.61 -21.00
N ARG A 324 6.71 14.54 -19.80
CA ARG A 324 5.89 15.57 -19.15
C ARG A 324 6.71 16.67 -18.46
N GLY A 325 8.04 16.63 -18.54
CA GLY A 325 8.94 17.70 -18.07
C GLY A 325 9.44 17.55 -16.63
N PHE A 326 9.24 16.40 -15.99
CA PHE A 326 9.70 16.17 -14.61
C PHE A 326 11.21 15.92 -14.65
N GLY A 327 11.96 16.63 -13.80
CA GLY A 327 13.41 16.45 -13.70
C GLY A 327 13.79 15.16 -12.96
N GLU A 328 14.97 14.61 -13.25
CA GLU A 328 15.45 13.35 -12.64
C GLU A 328 15.42 13.36 -11.10
N SER A 329 15.74 14.49 -10.47
CA SER A 329 15.72 14.59 -9.01
C SER A 329 14.33 14.37 -8.44
N LEU A 330 13.29 14.91 -9.09
CA LEU A 330 11.89 14.75 -8.69
C LEU A 330 11.40 13.33 -8.97
N ILE A 331 11.80 12.74 -10.11
CA ILE A 331 11.48 11.35 -10.43
C ILE A 331 12.09 10.40 -9.40
N GLU A 332 13.36 10.58 -9.01
CA GLU A 332 13.98 9.76 -7.95
C GLU A 332 13.31 9.96 -6.59
N LYS A 333 12.82 11.17 -6.28
CA LYS A 333 12.02 11.44 -5.08
C LYS A 333 10.74 10.60 -5.04
N ILE A 334 9.93 10.72 -6.08
CA ILE A 334 8.65 10.00 -6.21
C ILE A 334 8.86 8.49 -6.27
N ALA A 335 9.88 8.03 -6.99
CA ALA A 335 10.14 6.62 -7.20
C ALA A 335 10.58 5.89 -5.92
N TYR A 336 11.37 6.52 -5.04
CA TYR A 336 11.84 5.85 -3.82
C TYR A 336 12.29 6.77 -2.68
N LYS A 337 12.92 7.93 -2.94
CA LYS A 337 13.54 8.69 -1.83
C LYS A 337 12.53 9.22 -0.84
N ASN A 338 11.32 9.58 -1.28
CA ASN A 338 10.29 10.10 -0.38
C ASN A 338 9.79 9.03 0.59
N TRP A 339 9.61 7.78 0.13
CA TRP A 339 9.31 6.66 1.03
C TRP A 339 10.43 6.42 2.04
N ILE A 340 11.68 6.37 1.59
CA ILE A 340 12.82 6.16 2.49
C ILE A 340 12.93 7.30 3.50
N GLY A 341 12.78 8.55 3.06
CA GLY A 341 12.78 9.73 3.94
C GLY A 341 11.62 9.72 4.94
N MET A 342 10.45 9.21 4.55
CA MET A 342 9.30 9.04 5.45
C MET A 342 9.58 7.99 6.53
N LEU A 343 10.19 6.86 6.18
CA LEU A 343 10.62 5.84 7.15
C LEU A 343 11.63 6.45 8.14
N GLU A 344 12.62 7.21 7.66
CA GLU A 344 13.59 7.89 8.52
C GLU A 344 12.93 8.91 9.46
N LYS A 345 12.02 9.75 8.93
CA LYS A 345 11.30 10.78 9.71
C LYS A 345 10.41 10.15 10.79
N THR A 346 9.86 8.96 10.54
CA THR A 346 9.01 8.23 11.48
C THR A 346 9.79 7.35 12.46
N GLY A 347 11.13 7.31 12.36
CA GLY A 347 11.99 6.53 13.22
C GLY A 347 11.96 5.03 12.94
N ILE A 348 11.58 4.65 11.71
CA ILE A 348 11.57 3.27 11.22
C ILE A 348 12.92 2.90 10.66
#